data_AF-B8KZZ8-F1
#
_entry.id   AF-B8KZZ8-F1
#
_cell.length_a   1.000
_cell.length_b   1.000
_cell.length_c   1.000
_cell.angle_alpha   90.00
_cell.angle_beta   90.00
_cell.angle_gamma   90.00
#
_symmetry.space_group_name_H-M   'P 1'
#
loop_
_entity.id
_entity.type
_entity.pdbx_description
1 polymer ?
#
loop_
_entity_poly.entity_id
_entity_poly.type
_entity_poly.pdbx_seq_one_letter_code
_entity_poly.pdbx_strand_id
1 'polypeptide(L)'
;MSPILSESNNNRVEMLATRIEVQWDFRNNDGPVLFNFDRVDWDPVANHVNSREYDRTIPARIQTLIGREYTIIHPVTGEQEVVPGWKLMALIKAATDRVWEAATSPPAVVTAPLGDGGAT
;
A
#
# COMPACT_ATOMS: atom_id res chain seq x y z
N MET A 1 3.42 -9.95 -7.54
CA MET A 1 3.92 -9.86 -8.93
C MET A 1 2.78 -9.38 -9.80
N SER A 2 3.03 -8.33 -10.58
CA SER A 2 2.09 -7.87 -11.61
C SER A 2 2.11 -8.84 -12.79
N PRO A 3 0.96 -9.15 -13.42
CA PRO A 3 0.95 -9.90 -14.67
C PRO A 3 1.71 -9.12 -15.75
N ILE A 4 2.74 -9.74 -16.32
CA ILE A 4 3.40 -9.24 -17.54
C ILE A 4 2.52 -9.66 -18.71
N LEU A 5 2.04 -8.70 -19.49
CA LEU A 5 1.19 -8.95 -20.66
C LEU A 5 2.01 -9.08 -21.94
N SER A 6 3.14 -8.37 -22.03
CA SER A 6 4.10 -8.45 -23.13
C SER A 6 5.45 -7.88 -22.69
N GLU A 7 6.55 -8.42 -23.21
CA GLU A 7 7.92 -7.96 -22.89
C GLU A 7 8.82 -8.02 -24.13
N SER A 8 9.64 -6.98 -24.30
CA SER A 8 10.70 -6.85 -25.30
C SER A 8 11.87 -6.08 -24.68
N ASN A 9 13.03 -6.04 -25.35
CA ASN A 9 14.26 -5.45 -24.80
C ASN A 9 14.10 -4.00 -24.29
N ASN A 10 13.20 -3.21 -24.89
CA ASN A 10 13.02 -1.79 -24.57
C ASN A 10 11.57 -1.43 -24.18
N ASN A 11 10.68 -2.41 -24.03
CA ASN A 11 9.29 -2.15 -23.67
C ASN A 11 8.73 -3.32 -22.86
N ARG A 12 8.13 -3.01 -21.72
CA ARG A 12 7.36 -3.93 -20.91
C ARG A 12 5.95 -3.40 -20.70
N VAL A 13 4.97 -4.26 -21.00
CA VAL A 13 3.55 -4.00 -20.75
C VAL A 13 3.10 -4.82 -19.55
N GLU A 14 2.67 -4.13 -18.49
CA GLU A 14 2.23 -4.75 -17.25
C GLU A 14 0.81 -4.35 -16.89
N MET A 15 0.14 -5.24 -16.16
CA MET A 15 -1.13 -4.94 -15.50
C MET A 15 -0.85 -4.63 -14.03
N LEU A 16 -0.95 -3.37 -13.64
CA LEU A 16 -0.60 -2.92 -12.29
C LEU A 16 -1.86 -2.55 -11.52
N ALA A 17 -2.04 -3.08 -10.30
CA ALA A 17 -3.02 -2.56 -9.36
C ALA A 17 -2.49 -1.24 -8.77
N THR A 18 -2.72 -0.14 -9.49
CA THR A 18 -2.10 1.15 -9.17
C THR A 18 -2.83 1.92 -8.08
N ARG A 19 -4.10 1.59 -7.84
CA ARG A 19 -4.89 2.14 -6.74
C ARG A 19 -5.73 1.05 -6.10
N ILE A 20 -5.62 0.93 -4.79
CA ILE A 20 -6.42 0.02 -3.97
C ILE A 20 -7.29 0.89 -3.06
N GLU A 21 -8.60 0.71 -3.13
CA GLU A 21 -9.56 1.39 -2.27
C GLU A 21 -10.20 0.38 -1.33
N VAL A 22 -10.09 0.61 -0.02
CA VAL A 22 -10.70 -0.24 1.00
C VAL A 22 -11.91 0.49 1.55
N GLN A 23 -13.11 0.03 1.18
CA GLN A 23 -14.37 0.59 1.70
C GLN A 23 -14.82 -0.26 2.88
N TRP A 24 -14.45 0.17 4.09
CA TRP A 24 -14.65 -0.60 5.31
C TRP A 24 -16.00 -0.26 5.98
N ASP A 25 -16.84 -1.27 6.22
CA ASP A 25 -17.98 -1.17 7.12
C ASP A 25 -17.58 -1.66 8.52
N PHE A 26 -17.42 -0.70 9.44
CA PHE A 26 -16.98 -0.98 10.81
C PHE A 26 -17.97 -1.82 11.61
N ARG A 27 -19.24 -1.89 11.18
CA ARG A 27 -20.29 -2.62 11.92
C ARG A 27 -20.16 -4.13 11.80
N ASN A 28 -19.62 -4.61 10.68
CA ASN A 28 -19.51 -6.05 10.36
C ASN A 28 -18.09 -6.47 9.95
N ASN A 29 -17.12 -5.55 9.94
CA ASN A 29 -15.75 -5.78 9.45
C ASN A 29 -15.72 -6.35 8.02
N ASP A 30 -16.60 -5.87 7.16
CA ASP A 30 -16.66 -6.27 5.76
C ASP A 30 -16.84 -5.06 4.83
N GLY A 31 -16.89 -5.30 3.53
CA GLY A 31 -17.02 -4.27 2.50
C GLY A 31 -16.20 -4.62 1.27
N PRO A 32 -16.34 -3.85 0.18
CA PRO A 32 -15.55 -4.07 -1.01
C PRO A 32 -14.13 -3.49 -0.87
N VAL A 33 -13.15 -4.25 -1.34
CA VAL A 33 -11.82 -3.78 -1.72
C VAL A 33 -11.80 -3.67 -3.24
N LEU A 34 -11.54 -2.47 -3.75
CA LEU A 34 -11.49 -2.20 -5.19
C LEU A 34 -10.04 -2.15 -5.65
N PHE A 35 -9.65 -3.08 -6.51
CA PHE A 35 -8.35 -3.08 -7.17
C PHE A 35 -8.49 -2.42 -8.53
N ASN A 36 -8.03 -1.19 -8.67
CA ASN A 36 -8.03 -0.47 -9.94
C ASN A 36 -6.75 -0.82 -10.69
N PHE A 37 -6.91 -1.51 -11.81
CA PHE A 37 -5.84 -1.95 -12.65
C PHE A 37 -5.64 -1.00 -13.83
N ASP A 38 -4.40 -0.60 -14.03
CA ASP A 38 -3.97 0.12 -15.21
C ASP A 38 -3.07 -0.77 -16.06
N ARG A 39 -3.26 -0.70 -17.37
CA ARG A 39 -2.29 -1.14 -18.35
C ARG A 39 -1.19 -0.10 -18.43
N VAL A 40 0.03 -0.49 -18.09
CA VAL A 40 1.20 0.40 -18.09
C VAL A 40 2.19 -0.10 -19.12
N ASP A 41 2.47 0.75 -20.11
CA ASP A 41 3.59 0.59 -21.05
C ASP A 41 4.75 1.42 -20.50
N TRP A 42 5.86 0.76 -20.19
CA TRP A 42 7.05 1.43 -19.68
C TRP A 42 8.34 0.85 -20.24
N ASP A 43 9.31 1.73 -20.43
CA ASP A 43 10.68 1.40 -20.78
C ASP A 43 11.49 1.22 -19.48
N PRO A 44 11.87 -0.03 -19.14
CA PRO A 44 12.63 -0.30 -17.93
C PRO A 44 14.07 0.18 -17.99
N VAL A 45 14.64 0.33 -19.18
CA VAL A 45 16.02 0.80 -19.38
C VAL A 45 16.08 2.31 -19.18
N ALA A 46 15.11 3.04 -19.74
CA ALA A 46 14.99 4.48 -19.58
C ALA A 46 14.32 4.89 -18.26
N ASN A 47 13.74 3.94 -17.51
CA ASN A 47 12.89 4.18 -16.35
C ASN A 47 11.77 5.20 -16.64
N HIS A 48 11.10 5.02 -17.78
CA HIS A 48 10.12 5.96 -18.32
C HIS A 48 8.78 5.26 -18.61
N VAL A 49 7.67 5.86 -18.19
CA VAL A 49 6.32 5.37 -18.51
C VAL A 49 5.88 6.01 -19.82
N ASN A 50 5.73 5.21 -20.87
CA ASN A 50 5.30 5.66 -22.19
C ASN A 50 3.80 5.96 -22.23
N SER A 51 3.01 5.04 -21.66
CA SER A 51 1.57 5.24 -21.51
C SER A 51 1.03 4.53 -20.27
N ARG A 52 -0.06 5.07 -19.77
CA ARG A 52 -0.81 4.51 -18.65
C ARG A 52 -2.29 4.69 -18.91
N GLU A 53 -2.99 3.58 -19.04
CA GLU A 53 -4.41 3.56 -19.35
C GLU A 53 -5.13 2.73 -18.31
N TYR A 54 -6.24 3.26 -17.79
CA TYR A 54 -7.12 2.48 -16.92
C TYR A 54 -7.69 1.30 -17.71
N ASP A 55 -7.58 0.09 -17.17
CA ASP A 55 -8.14 -1.12 -17.77
C ASP A 55 -9.47 -1.50 -17.10
N ARG A 56 -9.43 -1.83 -15.81
CA ARG A 56 -10.63 -2.25 -15.06
C ARG A 56 -10.46 -2.13 -13.55
N THR A 57 -11.59 -2.13 -12.85
CA THR A 57 -11.65 -2.33 -11.40
C THR A 57 -12.14 -3.73 -11.10
N ILE A 58 -11.39 -4.46 -10.26
CA ILE A 58 -11.79 -5.77 -9.75
C ILE A 58 -12.19 -5.62 -8.28
N PRO A 59 -13.47 -5.83 -7.92
CA PRO A 59 -13.91 -5.82 -6.53
C PRO A 59 -13.69 -7.19 -5.86
N ALA A 60 -13.28 -7.19 -4.59
CA ALA A 60 -13.29 -8.36 -3.71
C ALA A 60 -13.90 -8.01 -2.36
N ARG A 61 -14.52 -8.97 -1.66
CA ARG A 61 -15.02 -8.75 -0.29
C ARG A 61 -13.89 -8.93 0.72
N ILE A 62 -13.83 -8.08 1.74
CA ILE A 62 -12.89 -8.22 2.85
C ILE A 62 -13.01 -9.62 3.47
N GLN A 63 -14.22 -10.13 3.70
CA GLN A 63 -14.44 -11.48 4.23
C GLN A 63 -13.83 -12.58 3.35
N THR A 64 -13.94 -12.46 2.03
CA THR A 64 -13.32 -13.40 1.09
C THR A 64 -11.79 -13.33 1.13
N LEU A 65 -11.22 -12.13 1.30
CA LEU A 65 -9.77 -11.94 1.37
C LEU A 65 -9.21 -12.50 2.68
N ILE A 66 -9.84 -12.21 3.82
CA ILE A 66 -9.34 -12.67 5.12
C ILE A 66 -9.50 -14.18 5.33
N GLY A 67 -10.40 -14.83 4.59
CA GLY A 67 -10.61 -16.28 4.62
C GLY A 67 -9.60 -17.10 3.79
N ARG A 68 -8.62 -16.46 3.14
CA ARG A 68 -7.59 -17.13 2.32
C ARG A 68 -6.27 -17.26 3.07
N GLU A 69 -5.34 -18.01 2.49
CA GLU A 69 -3.91 -17.95 2.85
C GLU A 69 -3.12 -17.30 1.71
N TYR A 70 -2.03 -16.64 2.06
CA TYR A 70 -1.18 -15.92 1.12
C TYR A 70 0.28 -16.30 1.34
N THR A 71 0.98 -16.64 0.25
CA THR A 71 2.44 -16.73 0.27
C THR A 71 3.02 -15.34 0.10
N ILE A 72 3.77 -14.87 1.10
CA ILE A 72 4.49 -13.60 1.08
C ILE A 72 5.97 -13.92 0.94
N ILE A 73 6.65 -13.17 0.08
CA ILE A 73 8.10 -13.22 -0.09
C ILE A 73 8.66 -11.96 0.56
N HIS A 74 9.54 -12.12 1.53
CA HIS A 74 10.20 -11.00 2.18
C HIS A 74 11.06 -10.25 1.14
N PRO A 75 10.89 -8.93 0.96
CA PRO A 75 11.50 -8.20 -0.16
C PRO A 75 13.03 -8.11 -0.09
N VAL A 76 13.62 -8.23 1.10
CA VAL A 76 15.08 -8.16 1.31
C VAL A 76 15.73 -9.56 1.35
N THR A 77 15.24 -10.46 2.20
CA THR A 77 15.82 -11.80 2.41
C THR A 77 15.35 -12.84 1.39
N GLY A 78 14.23 -12.61 0.70
CA GLY A 78 13.61 -13.59 -0.20
C GLY A 78 12.92 -14.76 0.50
N GLU A 79 12.88 -14.76 1.84
CA GLU A 79 12.22 -15.81 2.62
C GLU A 79 10.73 -15.84 2.32
N GLN A 80 10.18 -17.05 2.20
CA GLN A 80 8.75 -17.25 1.95
C GLN A 80 8.04 -17.63 3.23
N GLU A 81 6.93 -16.96 3.52
CA GLU A 81 6.02 -17.29 4.61
C GLU A 81 4.61 -17.49 4.04
N VAL A 82 3.91 -18.52 4.50
CA VAL A 82 2.46 -18.64 4.29
C VAL A 82 1.76 -17.96 5.46
N VAL A 83 0.99 -16.92 5.16
CA VAL A 83 0.24 -16.17 6.16
C VAL A 83 -1.27 -16.36 5.99
N PRO A 84 -2.01 -16.52 7.09
CA PRO A 84 -3.47 -16.51 7.02
C PRO A 84 -3.97 -15.08 6.73
N GLY A 85 -5.02 -14.99 5.93
CA GLY A 85 -5.57 -13.75 5.39
C GLY A 85 -6.10 -12.80 6.44
N TRP A 86 -6.47 -13.28 7.62
CA TRP A 86 -6.84 -12.38 8.73
C TRP A 86 -5.72 -11.41 9.12
N LYS A 87 -4.44 -11.78 8.90
CA LYS A 87 -3.30 -10.88 9.12
C LYS A 87 -3.39 -9.64 8.23
N LEU A 88 -3.97 -9.72 7.02
CA LEU A 88 -4.20 -8.55 6.16
C LEU A 88 -5.09 -7.51 6.86
N MET A 89 -6.21 -7.94 7.44
CA MET A 89 -7.10 -7.05 8.21
C MET A 89 -6.39 -6.47 9.43
N ALA A 90 -5.66 -7.30 10.19
CA ALA A 90 -4.96 -6.86 11.38
C ALA A 90 -3.91 -5.78 11.04
N LEU A 91 -3.15 -5.97 9.96
CA LEU A 91 -2.14 -5.02 9.51
C LEU A 91 -2.75 -3.69 9.04
N ILE A 92 -3.84 -3.73 8.27
CA ILE A 92 -4.52 -2.50 7.83
C ILE A 92 -5.04 -1.71 9.04
N LYS A 93 -5.63 -2.37 10.03
CA LYS A 93 -6.11 -1.73 11.25
C LYS A 93 -4.97 -1.12 12.06
N ALA A 94 -3.90 -1.88 12.31
CA ALA A 94 -2.74 -1.37 13.03
C ALA A 94 -2.08 -0.18 12.32
N ALA A 95 -1.99 -0.21 10.99
CA ALA A 95 -1.49 0.93 10.20
C ALA A 95 -2.42 2.15 10.32
N THR A 96 -3.73 1.93 10.31
CA THR A 96 -4.74 3.00 10.51
C THR A 96 -4.58 3.66 11.87
N ASP A 97 -4.45 2.86 12.94
CA ASP A 97 -4.25 3.36 14.31
C ASP A 97 -2.96 4.19 14.40
N ARG A 98 -1.88 3.73 13.76
CA ARG A 98 -0.59 4.45 13.74
C ARG A 98 -0.66 5.77 12.97
N VAL A 99 -1.39 5.82 11.86
CA VAL A 99 -1.62 7.06 11.11
C VAL A 99 -2.44 8.04 11.95
N TRP A 100 -3.47 7.55 12.64
CA TRP A 100 -4.31 8.36 13.52
C TRP A 100 -3.50 8.94 14.70
N GLU A 101 -2.70 8.11 15.37
CA GLU A 101 -1.82 8.52 16.46
C GLU A 101 -0.85 9.63 16.01
N ALA A 102 -0.23 9.46 14.83
CA ALA A 102 0.68 10.46 14.27
C ALA A 102 -0.04 11.78 13.93
N ALA A 103 -1.28 11.71 13.43
CA ALA A 103 -2.06 12.89 13.05
C ALA A 103 -2.62 13.66 14.26
N THR A 104 -2.76 13.01 15.41
CA THR A 104 -3.37 13.58 16.64
C THR A 104 -2.35 13.91 17.72
N SER A 105 -1.10 13.49 17.56
CA SER A 105 -0.01 13.86 18.46
C SER A 105 0.24 15.37 18.39
N PRO A 106 0.30 16.09 19.54
CA PRO A 106 0.64 17.51 19.55
C PRO A 106 2.02 17.72 18.90
N PRO A 107 2.23 18.84 18.17
CA PRO A 107 3.57 19.19 17.73
C PRO A 107 4.48 19.27 18.96
N ALA A 108 5.66 18.66 18.88
CA ALA A 108 6.64 18.73 19.95
C ALA A 108 6.87 20.19 20.32
N VAL A 109 6.67 20.52 21.61
CA VAL A 109 7.00 21.85 22.13
C VAL A 109 8.49 22.01 21.96
N VAL A 110 8.90 22.85 20.99
CA VAL A 110 10.30 23.29 20.88
C VAL A 110 10.51 24.24 22.05
N THR A 111 11.00 23.70 23.18
CA THR A 111 11.51 24.51 24.27
C THR A 111 12.78 25.18 23.76
N ALA A 112 12.68 26.42 23.29
CA ALA A 112 13.85 27.25 23.07
C ALA A 112 14.62 27.33 24.40
N PRO A 113 15.96 27.18 24.42
CA PRO A 113 16.71 27.35 25.65
C PRO A 113 16.45 28.77 26.16
N LEU A 114 15.97 28.89 27.40
CA LEU A 114 15.91 30.17 28.09
C LEU A 114 17.32 30.74 28.06
N GLY A 115 17.52 31.83 27.32
CA GLY A 115 18.73 32.61 27.42
C GLY A 115 18.82 33.15 28.84
N ASP A 116 19.78 32.64 29.60
CA ASP A 116 20.10 33.15 30.93
C ASP A 116 20.36 34.65 30.85
N GLY A 117 19.63 35.39 31.68
CA GLY A 117 19.77 36.83 31.81
C GLY A 117 21.19 37.20 32.25
N GLY A 118 21.90 37.89 31.36
CA GLY A 118 23.10 38.64 31.72
C GLY A 118 22.71 39.96 32.36
N ALA A 119 22.66 39.99 33.69
CA ALA A 119 22.71 41.23 34.45
C ALA A 119 24.16 41.68 34.57
N THR A 120 24.49 42.85 34.01
CA THR A 120 25.54 43.76 34.48
C THR A 120 25.16 45.19 34.12
#